data_AF-F3MCG3-F1
#
_entry.id   AF-F3MCG3-F1
#
_cell.length_a   1.000
_cell.length_b   1.000
_cell.length_c   1.000
_cell.angle_alpha   90.00
_cell.angle_beta   90.00
_cell.angle_gamma   90.00
#
_symmetry.space_group_name_H-M   'P 1'
#
loop_
_entity.id
_entity.type
_entity.pdbx_description
1 polymer ?
#
loop_
_entity_poly.entity_id
_entity_poly.type
_entity_poly.pdbx_seq_one_letter_code
_entity_poly.pdbx_strand_id
1 'polypeptide(L)'
;AYHDMLPKVGAQISMSRRGNCLDNASMESFFSHLKTEGLYPYDIRNLTEAQRRIEKYIRFYNRERPQRKLKKLTPVEYRRQFAA
;
A
#
# COMPACT_ATOMS: atom_id res chain seq x y z
N ALA A 1 -17.97 16.31 1.95
CA ALA A 1 -18.00 15.07 2.73
C ALA A 1 -16.60 14.59 3.13
N TYR A 2 -15.75 14.11 2.21
CA TYR A 2 -14.40 13.60 2.56
C TYR A 2 -13.45 14.71 3.04
N HIS A 3 -13.40 15.85 2.34
CA HIS A 3 -12.59 17.00 2.76
C HIS A 3 -12.98 17.54 4.15
N ASP A 4 -14.27 17.53 4.48
CA ASP A 4 -14.79 18.02 5.77
C ASP A 4 -14.53 17.05 6.93
N MET A 5 -14.25 15.77 6.62
CA MET A 5 -13.91 14.75 7.61
C MET A 5 -12.45 14.84 8.07
N LEU A 6 -11.53 15.16 7.16
CA LEU A 6 -10.09 15.09 7.42
C LEU A 6 -9.64 15.97 8.60
N PRO A 7 -10.09 17.23 8.74
CA PRO A 7 -9.77 18.03 9.92
C PRO A 7 -10.25 17.42 11.24
N LYS A 8 -11.39 16.71 11.24
CA LYS A 8 -11.98 16.09 12.44
C LYS A 8 -11.14 14.93 12.97
N VAL A 9 -10.32 14.31 12.12
CA VAL A 9 -9.40 13.22 12.50
C VAL A 9 -7.95 13.70 12.59
N GLY A 10 -7.71 15.02 12.55
CA GLY A 10 -6.37 15.60 12.59
C GLY A 10 -5.54 15.37 11.32
N ALA A 11 -6.17 15.03 10.20
CA ALA A 11 -5.49 14.82 8.92
C ALA A 11 -5.52 16.08 8.05
N GLN A 12 -4.38 16.40 7.45
CA GLN A 12 -4.25 17.50 6.48
C GLN A 12 -4.23 16.94 5.05
N ILE A 13 -4.97 17.58 4.16
CA ILE A 13 -4.92 17.26 2.73
C ILE A 13 -3.59 17.80 2.17
N SER A 14 -2.79 16.90 1.62
CA SER A 14 -1.59 17.25 0.86
C SER A 14 -1.80 16.91 -0.60
N MET A 15 -1.92 17.95 -1.43
CA MET A 15 -1.88 17.81 -2.88
C MET A 15 -0.47 18.18 -3.33
N SER A 16 0.30 17.19 -3.77
CA SER A 16 1.66 17.44 -4.26
C SER A 16 1.63 18.33 -5.50
N ARG A 17 2.70 19.11 -5.71
CA ARG A 17 2.79 19.97 -6.89
C ARG A 17 2.81 19.11 -8.16
N ARG A 18 2.21 19.62 -9.24
CA ARG A 18 2.28 18.97 -10.56
C ARG A 18 3.74 18.72 -10.93
N GLY A 19 4.08 17.48 -11.25
CA GLY A 19 5.46 17.06 -11.56
C GLY A 19 6.24 16.42 -10.40
N ASN A 20 5.68 16.35 -9.19
CA ASN A 20 6.29 15.59 -8.08
C ASN A 20 5.65 14.21 -7.93
N CYS A 21 6.28 13.18 -8.49
CA CYS A 21 5.81 11.79 -8.39
C CYS A 21 6.34 11.05 -7.15
N LEU A 22 7.31 11.62 -6.42
CA LEU A 22 8.00 10.92 -5.33
C LEU A 22 7.04 10.50 -4.21
N ASP A 23 6.07 11.37 -3.89
CA ASP A 23 5.07 11.11 -2.86
C ASP A 23 4.16 9.92 -3.23
N ASN A 24 3.90 9.73 -4.53
CA ASN A 24 3.03 8.66 -5.02
C ASN A 24 3.80 7.39 -5.43
N ALA A 25 5.10 7.47 -5.69
CA ALA A 25 5.90 6.39 -6.27
C ALA A 25 5.83 5.08 -5.46
N SER A 26 5.81 5.17 -4.13
CA SER A 26 5.67 4.00 -3.26
C SER A 26 4.30 3.32 -3.42
N MET A 27 3.23 4.12 -3.51
CA MET A 27 1.87 3.61 -3.72
C MET A 27 1.69 3.04 -5.12
N GLU A 28 2.21 3.70 -6.16
CA GLU A 28 2.22 3.17 -7.53
C GLU A 28 2.94 1.82 -7.60
N SER A 29 4.10 1.71 -6.94
CA SER A 29 4.82 0.46 -6.86
C SER A 29 3.99 -0.62 -6.16
N PHE A 30 3.37 -0.32 -5.02
CA PHE A 30 2.49 -1.27 -4.33
C PHE A 30 1.34 -1.75 -5.24
N PHE A 31 0.64 -0.82 -5.90
CA PHE A 31 -0.50 -1.17 -6.76
C PHE A 31 -0.08 -1.98 -7.99
N SER A 32 1.09 -1.70 -8.56
CA SER A 32 1.64 -2.51 -9.64
C SER A 32 1.81 -3.97 -9.21
N HIS A 33 2.45 -4.21 -8.06
CA HIS A 33 2.63 -5.56 -7.52
C HIS A 33 1.32 -6.23 -7.11
N LEU A 34 0.39 -5.51 -6.45
CA LEU A 34 -0.91 -6.06 -6.07
C LEU A 34 -1.66 -6.58 -7.30
N LYS A 35 -1.66 -5.82 -8.39
CA LYS A 35 -2.34 -6.23 -9.62
C LYS A 35 -1.66 -7.44 -10.26
N THR A 36 -0.35 -7.38 -10.46
CA THR A 36 0.39 -8.42 -11.19
C THR A 36 0.53 -9.73 -10.42
N GLU A 37 0.74 -9.66 -9.11
CA GLU A 37 0.97 -10.82 -8.25
C GLU A 37 -0.31 -11.29 -7.55
N GLY A 38 -1.20 -10.36 -7.16
CA GLY A 38 -2.35 -10.64 -6.29
C GLY A 38 -3.70 -10.76 -7.00
N LEU A 39 -3.85 -10.22 -8.21
CA LEU A 39 -5.14 -10.16 -8.91
C LEU A 39 -5.12 -10.86 -10.27
N TYR A 40 -4.25 -10.44 -11.19
CA TYR A 40 -4.21 -10.94 -12.58
C TYR A 40 -4.06 -12.46 -12.72
N PRO A 41 -3.31 -13.17 -11.86
CA PRO A 41 -3.18 -14.61 -11.98
C PRO A 41 -4.45 -15.40 -11.60
N TYR A 42 -5.49 -14.73 -11.10
CA TYR A 42 -6.64 -15.40 -10.52
C TYR A 42 -7.95 -15.05 -11.23
N ASP A 43 -8.78 -16.08 -11.48
CA ASP A 43 -10.17 -15.92 -11.85
C ASP A 43 -10.97 -15.46 -10.61
N ILE A 44 -11.24 -14.15 -10.51
CA ILE A 44 -12.00 -13.54 -9.41
C ILE A 44 -13.47 -13.45 -9.84
N ARG A 45 -14.34 -14.20 -9.16
CA ARG A 45 -15.75 -14.36 -9.59
C ARG A 45 -16.73 -13.41 -8.90
N ASN A 46 -16.33 -12.82 -7.77
CA ASN A 46 -17.17 -11.91 -7.01
C ASN A 46 -16.35 -10.94 -6.15
N LEU A 47 -17.03 -9.92 -5.63
CA LEU A 47 -16.41 -8.87 -4.83
C LEU A 47 -15.81 -9.39 -3.52
N THR A 48 -16.48 -10.33 -2.85
CA THR A 48 -15.99 -10.93 -1.59
C THR A 48 -14.65 -11.64 -1.80
N GLU A 49 -14.52 -12.38 -2.91
CA GLU A 49 -13.26 -13.02 -3.26
C GLU A 49 -12.16 -11.99 -3.58
N ALA A 50 -12.50 -10.91 -4.29
CA ALA A 50 -11.58 -9.81 -4.55
C ALA A 50 -11.06 -9.18 -3.25
N GLN A 51 -11.96 -8.83 -2.33
CA GLN A 51 -11.63 -8.24 -1.03
C GLN A 51 -10.70 -9.15 -0.23
N ARG A 52 -11.04 -10.44 -0.10
CA ARG A 52 -10.21 -11.42 0.60
C ARG A 52 -8.81 -11.54 0.00
N ARG A 53 -8.69 -11.54 -1.33
CA ARG A 53 -7.38 -11.57 -2.02
C ARG A 53 -6.57 -10.31 -1.74
N ILE A 54 -7.19 -9.14 -1.82
CA ILE A 54 -6.54 -7.86 -1.54
C ILE A 54 -6.04 -7.82 -0.09
N GLU A 55 -6.86 -8.19 0.88
CA GLU A 55 -6.47 -8.24 2.30
C GLU A 55 -5.30 -9.21 2.54
N LYS A 56 -5.37 -10.41 1.96
CA LYS A 56 -4.30 -11.40 2.05
C LYS A 56 -3.01 -10.86 1.44
N TYR A 57 -3.09 -10.21 0.28
CA TYR A 57 -1.93 -9.64 -0.38
C TYR A 57 -1.32 -8.48 0.41
N ILE A 58 -2.14 -7.59 0.98
CA ILE A 58 -1.68 -6.50 1.86
C ILE A 58 -0.91 -7.07 3.07
N ARG A 59 -1.42 -8.14 3.68
CA ARG A 59 -0.74 -8.81 4.80
C ARG A 59 0.61 -9.36 4.37
N PHE A 60 0.63 -10.12 3.27
CA PHE A 60 1.84 -10.70 2.69
C PHE A 60 2.88 -9.61 2.37
N TYR A 61 2.48 -8.57 1.64
CA TYR A 61 3.36 -7.47 1.23
C TYR A 61 4.01 -6.77 2.42
N ASN A 62 3.25 -6.55 3.50
CA ASN A 62 3.74 -5.81 4.67
C ASN A 62 4.55 -6.65 5.67
N ARG A 63 4.26 -7.95 5.78
CA ARG A 63 4.80 -8.80 6.86
C ARG A 63 5.69 -9.94 6.40
N GLU A 64 5.64 -10.30 5.13
CA GLU A 64 6.27 -11.53 4.62
C GLU A 64 7.16 -11.27 3.40
N ARG A 65 6.88 -10.22 2.59
CA ARG A 65 7.63 -9.88 1.38
C ARG A 65 8.89 -9.05 1.71
N PRO A 66 10.11 -9.62 1.60
CA PRO A 66 11.34 -8.87 1.81
C PRO A 66 11.60 -7.95 0.62
N GLN A 67 11.98 -6.69 0.87
CA GLN A 67 12.23 -5.73 -0.20
C GLN A 67 13.70 -5.37 -0.30
N ARG A 68 14.27 -5.48 -1.51
CA ARG A 68 15.68 -5.11 -1.76
C ARG A 68 15.99 -3.66 -1.35
N LYS A 69 15.08 -2.73 -1.63
CA LYS A 69 15.19 -1.31 -1.23
C LYS A 69 15.22 -1.12 0.29
N LEU A 70 14.64 -2.05 1.05
CA LEU A 70 14.59 -2.02 2.52
C LEU A 70 15.64 -2.95 3.14
N LYS A 71 16.80 -3.16 2.49
CA LYS A 71 17.86 -4.06 2.95
C LYS A 71 17.38 -5.50 3.21
N LYS A 72 16.44 -5.98 2.38
CA LYS A 72 15.78 -7.31 2.52
C LYS A 72 14.93 -7.45 3.78
N LEU A 73 14.44 -6.35 4.33
CA LEU A 73 13.42 -6.35 5.38
C LEU A 73 12.03 -6.24 4.76
N THR A 74 11.04 -6.69 5.51
CA THR A 74 9.63 -6.40 5.24
C THR A 74 9.30 -4.96 5.63
N PRO A 75 8.25 -4.34 5.06
CA PRO A 75 7.82 -2.99 5.45
C PRO A 75 7.62 -2.82 6.96
N VAL A 76 7.04 -3.81 7.63
CA VAL A 76 6.83 -3.76 9.09
C VAL A 76 8.14 -3.84 9.86
N GLU A 77 9.06 -4.72 9.48
CA GLU A 77 10.38 -4.82 10.12
C GLU A 77 11.19 -3.53 9.93
N TYR A 78 11.20 -2.99 8.71
CA TYR A 78 11.87 -1.72 8.43
C TYR A 78 11.30 -0.60 9.30
N ARG A 79 9.97 -0.47 9.39
CA ARG A 79 9.31 0.55 10.24
C ARG A 79 9.70 0.41 11.71
N ARG A 80 9.80 -0.82 12.23
CA ARG A 80 10.17 -1.08 13.64
C ARG A 80 11.57 -0.58 13.99
N GLN A 81 12.48 -0.48 13.01
CA GLN A 81 13.83 0.06 13.26
C GLN A 81 13.86 1.56 13.58
N PHE A 82 12.83 2.30 13.18
CA PHE A 82 12.73 3.76 13.39
C PHE A 82 11.69 4.15 14.46
N ALA A 83 11.03 3.17 15.07
CA ALA A 83 10.01 3.38 16.09
C ALA A 83 10.58 3.34 17.53
N ALA A 84 11.90 3.48 17.67
CA ALA A 84 12.61 3.52 18.95
C ALA A 84 12.92 4.97 19.36
#